data_AF-Q59IU4-F1
#
_entry.id   AF-Q59IU4-F1
#
_cell.length_a   1.000
_cell.length_b   1.000
_cell.length_c   1.000
_cell.angle_alpha   90.00
_cell.angle_beta   90.00
_cell.angle_gamma   90.00
#
_symmetry.space_group_name_H-M   'P 1'
#
loop_
_entity.id
_entity.type
_entity.pdbx_description
1 polymer ?
#
loop_
_entity_poly.entity_id
_entity_poly.type
_entity_poly.pdbx_seq_one_letter_code
_entity_poly.pdbx_strand_id
1 'polypeptide(L)'
;WQRTAYHFQPEKNWMNDPNGPLFYKGWYHFFYQWNPNGATWGDIVWGHAVSKDLIHWFHLPLAMVADQWYDINGVWTGSATILPDGKIVVLYTGSTNESVQVQNLAYPADHNDPLLTKWVKYSGNPVLVPPPGIGYKDFRDPTTAWHTSEGKWRIIIGSKLNKTGISLVYDTKDFKTYEQLNGVLHAVPGTGMWECVDFY
;
A
#
# COMPACT_ATOMS: atom_id res chain seq x y z
N TRP A 1 12.58 -29.98 -5.64
CA TRP A 1 11.11 -29.94 -5.50
C TRP A 1 10.65 -28.98 -4.40
N GLN A 2 11.20 -27.76 -4.29
CA GLN A 2 10.91 -26.87 -3.16
C GLN A 2 9.70 -25.95 -3.36
N ARG A 3 9.14 -25.87 -4.59
CA ARG A 3 7.93 -25.07 -4.85
C ARG A 3 6.73 -25.68 -4.14
N THR A 4 5.93 -24.85 -3.50
CA THR A 4 4.72 -25.29 -2.82
C THR A 4 3.67 -25.73 -3.83
N ALA A 5 2.79 -26.66 -3.43
CA ALA A 5 1.74 -27.17 -4.31
C ALA A 5 0.45 -26.34 -4.27
N TYR A 6 0.21 -25.61 -3.16
CA TYR A 6 -1.07 -24.92 -2.91
C TYR A 6 -0.92 -23.56 -2.21
N HIS A 7 0.29 -23.15 -1.79
CA HIS A 7 0.46 -21.79 -1.28
C HIS A 7 0.64 -20.83 -2.45
N PHE A 8 0.16 -19.61 -2.29
CA PHE A 8 0.39 -18.58 -3.28
C PHE A 8 1.90 -18.27 -3.41
N GLN A 9 2.39 -18.28 -4.64
CA GLN A 9 3.71 -17.77 -5.01
C GLN A 9 3.67 -17.35 -6.48
N PRO A 10 4.42 -16.32 -6.90
CA PRO A 10 4.52 -16.00 -8.32
C PRO A 10 5.15 -17.17 -9.08
N GLU A 11 4.97 -17.17 -10.41
CA GLU A 11 5.60 -18.16 -11.29
C GLU A 11 7.11 -18.24 -11.07
N LYS A 12 7.76 -17.10 -10.80
CA LYS A 12 9.19 -16.98 -10.52
C LYS A 12 9.50 -15.72 -9.73
N ASN A 13 10.77 -15.57 -9.38
CA ASN A 13 11.38 -14.39 -8.75
C ASN A 13 10.93 -14.11 -7.31
N TRP A 14 11.43 -12.99 -6.77
CA TRP A 14 11.19 -12.54 -5.40
C TRP A 14 9.77 -12.00 -5.21
N MET A 15 9.14 -12.40 -4.11
CA MET A 15 7.90 -11.82 -3.58
C MET A 15 8.08 -11.54 -2.09
N ASN A 16 7.50 -10.45 -1.59
CA ASN A 16 7.37 -10.18 -0.16
C ASN A 16 5.95 -9.77 0.20
N ASP A 17 5.75 -8.52 0.63
CA ASP A 17 4.58 -8.07 1.36
C ASP A 17 3.29 -8.25 0.55
N PRO A 18 2.20 -8.74 1.17
CA PRO A 18 0.87 -8.65 0.61
C PRO A 18 0.44 -7.19 0.55
N ASN A 19 -0.22 -6.79 -0.53
CA ASN A 19 -0.61 -5.41 -0.79
C ASN A 19 -2.10 -5.32 -1.15
N GLY A 20 -2.78 -4.31 -0.60
CA GLY A 20 -4.18 -3.97 -0.87
C GLY A 20 -5.16 -5.14 -1.06
N PRO A 21 -5.18 -6.18 -0.20
CA PRO A 21 -6.12 -7.29 -0.35
C PRO A 21 -7.56 -6.79 -0.25
N LEU A 22 -8.43 -7.19 -1.17
CA LEU A 22 -9.83 -6.74 -1.19
C LEU A 22 -10.74 -7.74 -1.91
N PHE A 23 -12.03 -7.69 -1.62
CA PHE A 23 -13.06 -8.41 -2.37
C PHE A 23 -13.86 -7.41 -3.22
N TYR A 24 -13.86 -7.60 -4.54
CA TYR A 24 -14.53 -6.71 -5.48
C TYR A 24 -15.29 -7.48 -6.55
N LYS A 25 -16.56 -7.13 -6.75
CA LYS A 25 -17.43 -7.69 -7.80
C LYS A 25 -17.32 -9.22 -7.96
N GLY A 26 -17.28 -9.92 -6.82
CA GLY A 26 -17.24 -11.38 -6.79
C GLY A 26 -15.85 -12.01 -6.89
N TRP A 27 -14.77 -11.23 -6.83
CA TRP A 27 -13.39 -11.71 -6.86
C TRP A 27 -12.62 -11.24 -5.63
N TYR A 28 -11.80 -12.12 -5.07
CA TYR A 28 -10.74 -11.74 -4.15
C TYR A 28 -9.54 -11.28 -4.96
N HIS A 29 -9.00 -10.11 -4.63
CA HIS A 29 -7.79 -9.56 -5.24
C HIS A 29 -6.65 -9.65 -4.24
N PHE A 30 -5.50 -10.09 -4.72
CA PHE A 30 -4.26 -10.14 -3.98
C PHE A 30 -3.19 -9.44 -4.80
N PHE A 31 -2.69 -8.33 -4.28
CA PHE A 31 -1.50 -7.67 -4.80
C PHE A 31 -0.33 -8.02 -3.89
N TYR A 32 0.88 -7.91 -4.42
CA TYR A 32 2.08 -8.25 -3.65
C TYR A 32 3.30 -7.55 -4.24
N GLN A 33 4.24 -7.19 -3.36
CA GLN A 33 5.55 -6.73 -3.81
C GLN A 33 6.24 -7.85 -4.59
N TRP A 34 6.69 -7.54 -5.80
CA TRP A 34 7.34 -8.49 -6.71
C TRP A 34 8.55 -7.85 -7.38
N ASN A 35 9.62 -8.62 -7.57
CA ASN A 35 10.76 -8.22 -8.41
C ASN A 35 10.65 -8.92 -9.78
N PRO A 36 10.38 -8.20 -10.88
CA PRO A 36 10.30 -8.80 -12.22
C PRO A 36 11.65 -9.34 -12.74
N ASN A 37 12.75 -8.89 -12.17
CA ASN A 37 14.11 -9.06 -12.71
C ASN A 37 15.03 -9.92 -11.84
N GLY A 38 14.62 -10.32 -10.63
CA GLY A 38 15.52 -11.00 -9.70
C GLY A 38 14.85 -11.84 -8.62
N ALA A 39 15.63 -12.78 -8.07
CA ALA A 39 15.23 -13.62 -6.93
C ALA A 39 15.61 -12.99 -5.57
N THR A 40 15.95 -11.71 -5.55
CA THR A 40 16.25 -10.91 -4.34
C THR A 40 15.39 -9.65 -4.34
N TRP A 41 15.28 -8.99 -3.19
CA TRP A 41 14.58 -7.72 -3.09
C TRP A 41 15.23 -6.65 -3.99
N GLY A 42 14.40 -5.89 -4.73
CA GLY A 42 14.80 -4.89 -5.73
C GLY A 42 13.72 -4.73 -6.80
N ASP A 43 13.76 -3.64 -7.58
CA ASP A 43 12.81 -3.34 -8.68
C ASP A 43 11.34 -3.59 -8.32
N ILE A 44 10.95 -3.18 -7.10
CA ILE A 44 9.68 -3.55 -6.52
C ILE A 44 8.51 -2.91 -7.27
N VAL A 45 7.62 -3.79 -7.74
CA VAL A 45 6.33 -3.47 -8.36
C VAL A 45 5.20 -4.22 -7.63
N TRP A 46 3.95 -3.88 -7.93
CA TRP A 46 2.81 -4.66 -7.47
C TRP A 46 2.42 -5.71 -8.51
N GLY A 47 2.71 -6.98 -8.19
CA GLY A 47 2.07 -8.12 -8.84
C GLY A 47 0.59 -8.18 -8.49
N HIS A 48 -0.21 -8.90 -9.30
CA HIS A 48 -1.66 -8.98 -9.13
C HIS A 48 -2.15 -10.39 -9.45
N ALA A 49 -2.94 -10.96 -8.55
CA ALA A 49 -3.70 -12.16 -8.79
C ALA A 49 -5.13 -12.04 -8.26
N VAL A 50 -6.03 -12.84 -8.82
CA VAL A 50 -7.42 -12.94 -8.36
C VAL A 50 -7.83 -14.36 -8.08
N SER A 51 -8.80 -14.54 -7.18
CA SER A 51 -9.36 -15.84 -6.85
C SER A 51 -10.87 -15.74 -6.57
N LYS A 52 -11.58 -16.86 -6.75
CA LYS A 52 -12.97 -17.01 -6.29
C LYS A 52 -13.08 -17.57 -4.87
N ASP A 53 -12.01 -18.18 -4.36
CA ASP A 53 -12.06 -18.98 -3.12
C ASP A 53 -10.82 -18.79 -2.22
N LEU A 54 -9.95 -17.83 -2.53
CA LEU A 54 -8.67 -17.56 -1.85
C LEU A 54 -7.62 -18.70 -1.97
N ILE A 55 -7.87 -19.72 -2.78
CA ILE A 55 -6.99 -20.89 -2.96
C ILE A 55 -6.52 -21.02 -4.42
N HIS A 56 -7.45 -20.96 -5.37
CA HIS A 56 -7.14 -21.06 -6.80
C HIS A 56 -6.93 -19.66 -7.38
N TRP A 57 -5.68 -19.32 -7.65
CA TRP A 57 -5.28 -17.98 -8.07
C TRP A 57 -4.99 -17.90 -9.57
N PHE A 58 -5.50 -16.86 -10.22
CA PHE A 58 -5.17 -16.48 -11.59
C PHE A 58 -4.27 -15.25 -11.56
N HIS A 59 -3.05 -15.38 -12.07
CA HIS A 59 -2.14 -14.24 -12.21
C HIS A 59 -2.64 -13.29 -13.31
N LEU A 60 -2.59 -11.99 -13.02
CA LEU A 60 -2.98 -10.90 -13.91
C LEU A 60 -1.76 -10.04 -14.24
N PRO A 61 -1.87 -9.09 -15.20
CA PRO A 61 -0.82 -8.12 -15.46
C PRO A 61 -0.43 -7.33 -14.19
N LEU A 62 0.78 -6.75 -14.20
CA LEU A 62 1.23 -5.89 -13.10
C LEU A 62 0.25 -4.74 -12.86
N ALA A 63 -0.08 -4.50 -11.60
CA ALA A 63 -1.02 -3.45 -11.23
C ALA A 63 -0.35 -2.08 -11.20
N MET A 64 0.84 -1.98 -10.60
CA MET A 64 1.59 -0.73 -10.47
C MET A 64 3.08 -0.98 -10.64
N VAL A 65 3.75 -0.14 -11.43
CA VAL A 65 5.19 -0.20 -11.72
C VAL A 65 5.90 1.10 -11.32
N ALA A 66 7.21 1.08 -11.13
CA ALA A 66 8.00 2.29 -10.85
C ALA A 66 8.19 3.11 -12.14
N ASP A 67 7.36 4.13 -12.34
CA ASP A 67 7.31 4.92 -13.59
C ASP A 67 7.16 6.43 -13.36
N GLN A 68 7.17 6.88 -12.10
CA GLN A 68 7.12 8.31 -11.74
C GLN A 68 8.24 8.67 -10.78
N TRP A 69 8.62 9.94 -10.73
CA TRP A 69 9.72 10.42 -9.88
C TRP A 69 9.52 10.09 -8.39
N TYR A 70 8.27 10.06 -7.92
CA TYR A 70 7.90 9.81 -6.52
C TYR A 70 7.93 8.34 -6.12
N ASP A 71 8.07 7.42 -7.08
CA ASP A 71 8.18 5.97 -6.84
C ASP A 71 9.22 5.28 -7.73
N ILE A 72 10.16 6.06 -8.28
CA ILE A 72 11.15 5.59 -9.25
C ILE A 72 12.05 4.49 -8.69
N ASN A 73 12.28 4.48 -7.37
CA ASN A 73 13.05 3.45 -6.68
C ASN A 73 12.18 2.31 -6.12
N GLY A 74 10.87 2.31 -6.40
CA GLY A 74 9.95 1.22 -6.09
C GLY A 74 8.57 1.67 -5.65
N VAL A 75 7.58 0.83 -5.98
CA VAL A 75 6.18 0.92 -5.54
C VAL A 75 6.00 -0.05 -4.37
N TRP A 76 6.13 0.45 -3.14
CA TRP A 76 6.15 -0.36 -1.92
C TRP A 76 4.73 -0.60 -1.38
N THR A 77 4.64 -1.16 -0.17
CA THR A 77 3.41 -1.63 0.44
C THR A 77 2.37 -0.53 0.63
N GLY A 78 1.12 -0.96 0.60
CA GLY A 78 -0.05 -0.11 0.66
C GLY A 78 -1.33 -0.91 0.81
N SER A 79 -2.41 -0.20 1.06
CA SER A 79 -3.71 -0.77 1.39
C SER A 79 -4.81 -0.19 0.52
N ALA A 80 -5.85 -0.99 0.29
CA ALA A 80 -7.02 -0.59 -0.47
C ALA A 80 -8.16 -0.21 0.46
N THR A 81 -8.89 0.85 0.12
CA THR A 81 -10.14 1.23 0.80
C THR A 81 -11.28 1.21 -0.20
N ILE A 82 -12.37 0.53 0.15
CA ILE A 82 -13.64 0.56 -0.60
C ILE A 82 -14.50 1.67 -0.01
N LEU A 83 -14.86 2.65 -0.85
CA LEU A 83 -15.70 3.77 -0.48
C LEU A 83 -17.20 3.37 -0.49
N PRO A 84 -18.08 4.11 0.21
CA PRO A 84 -19.52 3.86 0.23
C PRO A 84 -20.19 3.82 -1.14
N ASP A 85 -19.64 4.52 -2.15
CA ASP A 85 -20.14 4.49 -3.53
C ASP A 85 -19.61 3.28 -4.34
N GLY A 86 -18.86 2.38 -3.69
CA GLY A 86 -18.28 1.19 -4.29
C GLY A 86 -16.98 1.45 -5.06
N LYS A 87 -16.48 2.69 -5.10
CA LYS A 87 -15.15 2.96 -5.69
C LYS A 87 -14.04 2.49 -4.78
N ILE A 88 -12.93 2.13 -5.41
CA ILE A 88 -11.69 1.75 -4.74
C ILE A 88 -10.70 2.89 -4.85
N VAL A 89 -10.04 3.17 -3.73
CA VAL A 89 -8.81 3.96 -3.66
C VAL A 89 -7.71 3.13 -3.00
N VAL A 90 -6.48 3.29 -3.45
CA VAL A 90 -5.30 2.64 -2.88
C VAL A 90 -4.32 3.72 -2.46
N LEU A 91 -3.88 3.64 -1.20
CA LEU A 91 -2.69 4.35 -0.75
C LEU A 91 -1.52 3.38 -0.74
N TYR A 92 -0.37 3.82 -1.24
CA TYR A 92 0.87 3.04 -1.23
C TYR A 92 2.07 3.94 -0.98
N THR A 93 3.16 3.35 -0.49
CA THR A 93 4.42 4.06 -0.35
C THR A 93 5.23 4.02 -1.64
N GLY A 94 5.67 5.19 -2.13
CA GLY A 94 6.70 5.29 -3.16
C GLY A 94 8.07 5.61 -2.56
N SER A 95 9.12 5.10 -3.19
CA SER A 95 10.50 5.50 -2.90
C SER A 95 10.99 6.45 -3.98
N THR A 96 11.28 7.71 -3.63
CA THR A 96 11.83 8.71 -4.56
C THR A 96 13.26 8.37 -4.97
N ASN A 97 13.83 9.11 -5.93
CA ASN A 97 15.24 9.00 -6.32
C ASN A 97 16.23 9.22 -5.16
N GLU A 98 15.93 10.10 -4.20
CA GLU A 98 16.72 10.26 -2.97
C GLU A 98 16.39 9.22 -1.88
N SER A 99 15.59 8.19 -2.23
CA SER A 99 15.09 7.17 -1.31
C SER A 99 14.24 7.75 -0.17
N VAL A 100 13.49 8.83 -0.43
CA VAL A 100 12.49 9.35 0.51
C VAL A 100 11.22 8.51 0.35
N GLN A 101 10.64 8.09 1.46
CA GLN A 101 9.36 7.38 1.49
C GLN A 101 8.22 8.40 1.50
N VAL A 102 7.35 8.35 0.50
CA VAL A 102 6.20 9.25 0.33
C VAL A 102 4.95 8.42 0.08
N GLN A 103 3.77 8.93 0.43
CA GLN A 103 2.51 8.21 0.17
C GLN A 103 1.84 8.73 -1.07
N ASN A 104 1.39 7.79 -1.89
CA ASN A 104 0.83 8.02 -3.21
C ASN A 104 -0.56 7.41 -3.29
N LEU A 105 -1.43 8.04 -4.08
CA LEU A 105 -2.79 7.60 -4.34
C LEU A 105 -2.87 6.96 -5.73
N ALA A 106 -3.55 5.82 -5.81
CA ALA A 106 -3.92 5.17 -7.06
C ALA A 106 -5.39 4.72 -7.03
N TYR A 107 -5.96 4.50 -8.21
CA TYR A 107 -7.33 4.03 -8.38
C TYR A 107 -7.42 3.12 -9.61
N PRO A 108 -8.39 2.20 -9.67
CA PRO A 108 -8.70 1.49 -10.91
C PRO A 108 -8.98 2.45 -12.06
N ALA A 109 -8.45 2.14 -13.25
CA ALA A 109 -8.75 2.90 -14.46
C ALA A 109 -10.22 2.76 -14.89
N ASP A 110 -10.83 1.61 -14.56
CA ASP A 110 -12.24 1.32 -14.77
C ASP A 110 -12.79 0.52 -13.58
N HIS A 111 -13.64 1.16 -12.76
CA HIS A 111 -14.35 0.48 -11.66
C HIS A 111 -15.40 -0.52 -12.16
N ASN A 112 -15.70 -0.57 -13.45
CA ASN A 112 -16.58 -1.61 -14.00
C ASN A 112 -15.86 -2.93 -14.28
N ASP A 113 -14.53 -2.92 -14.45
CA ASP A 113 -13.72 -4.12 -14.62
C ASP A 113 -13.69 -4.91 -13.29
N PRO A 114 -14.32 -6.10 -13.20
CA PRO A 114 -14.28 -6.90 -11.99
C PRO A 114 -12.89 -7.47 -11.69
N LEU A 115 -11.97 -7.46 -12.66
CA LEU A 115 -10.60 -7.95 -12.51
C LEU A 115 -9.61 -6.83 -12.17
N LEU A 116 -10.00 -5.55 -12.24
CA LEU A 116 -9.16 -4.39 -11.90
C LEU A 116 -7.77 -4.43 -12.55
N THR A 117 -7.73 -4.73 -13.85
CA THR A 117 -6.49 -5.02 -14.59
C THR A 117 -5.63 -3.79 -14.90
N LYS A 118 -6.19 -2.58 -14.75
CA LYS A 118 -5.51 -1.32 -15.02
C LYS A 118 -5.71 -0.35 -13.88
N TRP A 119 -4.63 0.33 -13.50
CA TRP A 119 -4.60 1.32 -12.43
C TRP A 119 -4.05 2.64 -12.93
N VAL A 120 -4.53 3.73 -12.34
CA VAL A 120 -4.08 5.08 -12.62
C VAL A 120 -3.57 5.69 -11.33
N LYS A 121 -2.36 6.25 -11.38
CA LYS A 121 -1.80 7.02 -10.27
C LYS A 121 -2.34 8.44 -10.32
N TYR A 122 -2.67 8.99 -9.15
CA TYR A 122 -3.12 10.37 -9.05
C TYR A 122 -2.03 11.33 -9.53
N SER A 123 -2.39 12.26 -10.42
CA SER A 123 -1.43 13.20 -11.01
C SER A 123 -0.83 14.19 -10.01
N GLY A 124 -1.48 14.39 -8.85
CA GLY A 124 -0.98 15.21 -7.76
C GLY A 124 -0.14 14.46 -6.74
N ASN A 125 0.29 13.23 -7.02
CA ASN A 125 1.18 12.48 -6.14
C ASN A 125 2.56 13.15 -5.99
N PRO A 126 3.20 13.02 -4.80
CA PRO A 126 2.71 12.33 -3.61
C PRO A 126 1.67 13.14 -2.82
N VAL A 127 0.73 12.45 -2.17
CA VAL A 127 -0.32 13.05 -1.33
C VAL A 127 0.12 13.29 0.12
N LEU A 128 1.16 12.59 0.58
CA LEU A 128 1.79 12.78 1.88
C LEU A 128 3.30 12.61 1.77
N VAL A 129 4.04 13.45 2.50
CA VAL A 129 5.49 13.37 2.68
C VAL A 129 5.81 13.21 4.16
N PRO A 130 7.01 12.73 4.54
CA PRO A 130 7.39 12.61 5.94
C PRO A 130 7.22 13.95 6.68
N PRO A 131 6.49 14.00 7.80
CA PRO A 131 6.32 15.23 8.54
C PRO A 131 7.61 15.61 9.30
N PRO A 132 7.73 16.85 9.79
CA PRO A 132 8.87 17.27 10.60
C PRO A 132 9.13 16.32 11.78
N GLY A 133 10.39 15.93 11.97
CA GLY A 133 10.80 15.01 13.03
C GLY A 133 10.74 13.53 12.65
N ILE A 134 10.13 13.16 11.50
CA ILE A 134 10.15 11.81 10.96
C ILE A 134 11.24 11.69 9.91
N GLY A 135 12.04 10.62 10.00
CA GLY A 135 13.11 10.35 9.05
C GLY A 135 12.57 10.05 7.65
N TYR A 136 13.31 10.45 6.62
CA TYR A 136 12.91 10.22 5.22
C TYR A 136 12.72 8.74 4.84
N LYS A 137 13.28 7.81 5.61
CA LYS A 137 13.19 6.36 5.41
C LYS A 137 12.34 5.64 6.48
N ASP A 138 11.57 6.40 7.25
CA ASP A 138 10.79 5.90 8.39
C ASP A 138 9.31 6.33 8.27
N PHE A 139 8.74 6.31 7.07
CA PHE A 139 7.37 6.76 6.80
C PHE A 139 6.72 5.93 5.70
N ARG A 140 6.14 4.78 6.04
CA ARG A 140 5.63 3.82 5.04
C ARG A 140 4.46 2.98 5.53
N ASP A 141 3.86 2.27 4.58
CA ASP A 141 2.82 1.25 4.76
C ASP A 141 1.50 1.85 5.28
N PRO A 142 0.82 2.70 4.46
CA PRO A 142 -0.46 3.28 4.84
C PRO A 142 -1.55 2.19 4.93
N THR A 143 -2.37 2.27 5.97
CA THR A 143 -3.44 1.29 6.22
C THR A 143 -4.67 1.49 5.34
N THR A 144 -5.55 0.49 5.34
CA THR A 144 -6.95 0.69 4.97
C THR A 144 -7.52 1.81 5.83
N ALA A 145 -8.27 2.71 5.20
CA ALA A 145 -8.88 3.82 5.89
C ALA A 145 -10.20 3.40 6.54
N TRP A 146 -10.55 4.01 7.67
CA TRP A 146 -11.86 3.85 8.30
C TRP A 146 -12.59 5.18 8.40
N HIS A 147 -13.93 5.12 8.43
CA HIS A 147 -14.76 6.30 8.54
C HIS A 147 -14.92 6.72 10.01
N THR A 148 -14.80 8.02 10.29
CA THR A 148 -14.96 8.60 11.61
C THR A 148 -16.40 9.10 11.83
N SER A 149 -16.80 9.28 13.09
CA SER A 149 -18.10 9.88 13.44
C SER A 149 -18.26 11.32 12.96
N GLU A 150 -17.16 11.99 12.60
CA GLU A 150 -17.12 13.38 12.12
C GLU A 150 -17.28 13.50 10.60
N GLY A 151 -17.52 12.38 9.89
CA GLY A 151 -17.66 12.38 8.44
C GLY A 151 -16.31 12.54 7.70
N LYS A 152 -15.20 12.15 8.33
CA LYS A 152 -13.87 12.07 7.71
C LYS A 152 -13.47 10.61 7.56
N TRP A 153 -12.47 10.36 6.74
CA TRP A 153 -11.69 9.12 6.74
C TRP A 153 -10.45 9.29 7.58
N ARG A 154 -9.98 8.21 8.17
CA ARG A 154 -8.74 8.16 8.94
C ARG A 154 -7.87 7.03 8.46
N ILE A 155 -6.57 7.29 8.39
CA ILE A 155 -5.52 6.30 8.12
C ILE A 155 -4.47 6.36 9.21
N ILE A 156 -3.68 5.30 9.31
CA ILE A 156 -2.42 5.32 10.02
C ILE A 156 -1.25 4.92 9.14
N ILE A 157 -0.06 5.39 9.52
CA ILE A 157 1.20 5.09 8.84
C ILE A 157 2.22 4.69 9.91
N GLY A 158 2.88 3.56 9.68
CA GLY A 158 3.95 3.07 10.55
C GLY A 158 5.17 3.99 10.50
N SER A 159 5.75 4.26 11.66
CA SER A 159 6.94 5.11 11.78
C SER A 159 7.74 4.81 13.05
N LYS A 160 8.78 5.60 13.32
CA LYS A 160 9.50 5.61 14.58
C LYS A 160 10.01 7.01 14.95
N LEU A 161 10.18 7.23 16.24
CA LEU A 161 10.97 8.31 16.81
C LEU A 161 12.11 7.70 17.62
N ASN A 162 13.35 7.90 17.18
CA ASN A 162 14.52 7.21 17.74
C ASN A 162 14.33 5.68 17.73
N LYS A 163 14.20 5.05 18.91
CA LYS A 163 13.94 3.61 19.08
C LYS A 163 12.49 3.29 19.43
N THR A 164 11.61 4.28 19.47
CA THR A 164 10.19 4.11 19.80
C THR A 164 9.40 3.94 18.51
N GLY A 165 8.77 2.78 18.32
CA GLY A 165 7.83 2.58 17.22
C GLY A 165 6.55 3.35 17.48
N ILE A 166 6.03 3.98 16.43
CA ILE A 166 4.84 4.82 16.52
C ILE A 166 3.91 4.58 15.33
N SER A 167 2.65 4.96 15.52
CA SER A 167 1.63 4.98 14.47
C SER A 167 1.13 6.42 14.29
N LEU A 168 1.52 7.05 13.18
CA LEU A 168 1.06 8.39 12.82
C LEU A 168 -0.39 8.33 12.36
N VAL A 169 -1.18 9.37 12.65
CA VAL A 169 -2.61 9.41 12.33
C VAL A 169 -2.94 10.60 11.45
N TYR A 170 -3.68 10.34 10.37
CA TYR A 170 -4.13 11.38 9.45
C TYR A 170 -5.62 11.26 9.18
N ASP A 171 -6.29 12.40 9.14
CA ASP A 171 -7.65 12.52 8.64
C ASP A 171 -7.66 13.02 7.20
N THR A 172 -8.64 12.58 6.40
CA THR A 172 -8.88 13.09 5.05
C THR A 172 -10.38 13.12 4.74
N LYS A 173 -10.80 14.00 3.83
CA LYS A 173 -12.16 14.00 3.27
C LYS A 173 -12.22 13.50 1.82
N ASP A 174 -11.09 13.51 1.11
CA ASP A 174 -11.02 13.31 -0.34
C ASP A 174 -9.90 12.37 -0.79
N PHE A 175 -9.14 11.80 0.16
CA PHE A 175 -7.95 10.97 -0.04
C PHE A 175 -6.77 11.65 -0.76
N LYS A 176 -6.88 12.95 -1.03
CA LYS A 176 -5.86 13.76 -1.73
C LYS A 176 -5.21 14.76 -0.78
N THR A 177 -5.95 15.22 0.21
CA THR A 177 -5.50 16.15 1.24
C THR A 177 -5.62 15.50 2.61
N TYR A 178 -4.58 15.62 3.42
CA TYR A 178 -4.50 14.97 4.72
C TYR A 178 -4.15 15.98 5.81
N GLU A 179 -4.87 15.88 6.92
CA GLU A 179 -4.61 16.61 8.16
C GLU A 179 -3.95 15.65 9.14
N GLN A 180 -2.69 15.90 9.51
CA GLN A 180 -2.05 15.13 10.56
C GLN A 180 -2.67 15.52 11.91
N LEU A 181 -3.09 14.52 12.68
CA LEU A 181 -3.60 14.77 14.03
C LEU A 181 -2.44 14.94 15.01
N ASN A 182 -2.68 15.74 16.06
CA ASN A 182 -1.71 15.89 17.13
C ASN A 182 -1.50 14.57 17.86
N GLY A 183 -0.23 14.20 18.06
CA GLY A 183 0.16 12.95 18.70
C GLY A 183 0.25 11.77 17.72
N VAL A 184 0.12 10.57 18.27
CA VAL A 184 0.22 9.29 17.56
C VAL A 184 -0.89 8.37 18.10
N LEU A 185 -1.37 7.41 17.30
CA LEU A 185 -2.39 6.46 17.75
C LEU A 185 -1.86 5.62 18.92
N HIS A 186 -0.62 5.15 18.78
CA HIS A 186 0.07 4.38 19.80
C HIS A 186 1.59 4.51 19.66
N ALA A 187 2.31 4.26 20.73
CA ALA A 187 3.77 4.28 20.77
C ALA A 187 4.30 3.26 21.78
N VAL A 188 5.33 2.50 21.40
CA VAL A 188 6.02 1.57 22.32
C VAL A 188 7.53 1.80 22.25
N PRO A 189 8.18 2.17 23.37
CA PRO A 189 9.63 2.34 23.41
C PRO A 189 10.37 1.03 23.13
N GLY A 190 11.48 1.12 22.39
CA GLY A 190 12.41 0.00 22.17
C GLY A 190 12.03 -0.96 21.04
N THR A 191 10.89 -0.78 20.37
CA THR A 191 10.45 -1.66 19.27
C THR A 191 11.10 -1.33 17.93
N GLY A 192 11.69 -0.14 17.76
CA GLY A 192 12.19 0.31 16.47
C GLY A 192 11.07 0.68 15.50
N MET A 193 11.32 0.55 14.19
CA MET A 193 10.35 0.87 13.14
C MET A 193 9.12 -0.04 13.24
N TRP A 194 7.93 0.54 13.17
CA TRP A 194 6.72 -0.21 12.87
C TRP A 194 6.46 -0.19 11.37
N GLU A 195 6.57 -1.35 10.74
CA GLU A 195 6.18 -1.59 9.35
C GLU A 195 4.82 -2.28 9.33
N CYS A 196 4.06 -2.10 8.24
CA CYS A 196 2.80 -2.78 7.99
C CYS A 196 1.86 -2.79 9.22
N VAL A 197 1.74 -1.64 9.90
CA VAL A 197 0.72 -1.47 10.95
C VAL A 197 -0.65 -1.75 10.34
N ASP A 198 -1.58 -2.29 11.14
CA ASP A 198 -2.96 -2.52 10.73
C ASP A 198 -3.90 -2.21 11.90
N PHE A 199 -5.14 -1.82 11.60
CA PHE A 199 -6.14 -1.45 12.61
C PHE A 199 -7.55 -1.78 12.13
N TYR A 200 -8.26 -2.60 12.90
CA TYR A 200 -9.59 -3.12 12.59
C TYR A 200 -10.45 -3.33 13.83
#